data_AF-A0A348ULP2-F1
#
_entry.id   AF-A0A348ULP2-F1
#
_cell.length_a   1.000
_cell.length_b   1.000
_cell.length_c   1.000
_cell.angle_alpha   90.00
_cell.angle_beta   90.00
_cell.angle_gamma   90.00
#
_symmetry.space_group_name_H-M   'P 1'
#
loop_
_entity.id
_entity.type
_entity.pdbx_description
1 polymer ?
#
loop_
_entity_poly.entity_id
_entity_poly.type
_entity_poly.pdbx_seq_one_letter_code
_entity_poly.pdbx_strand_id
1 'polypeptide(L)'
;MRLLEVVRGSRTSKETIATAMQLGKTLNKIAVLSGNAPGFIGNRILAGYTRQAGEIILQGATPYQVDNVINAFGMPMGPFQMNDLVGLDLGWRARQLAGVKPEDVPITARVADKLCALGRFGQKTNRGYYIYPEGSRAGQPDPEVVGMVEATSAEVGIQRRPISDEEVLKRCLYPLINEGAKILEAGVALRPCDIDIVYINGYGFPEVTGGPMFWADQQGLDKVLADIRQFEAEYGEAWKPAPLLERLVREGKTFASLQQG
;
A
#
# COMPACT_ATOMS: atom_id res chain seq x y z
N MET A 1 -11.10 10.93 -9.68
CA MET A 1 -10.49 10.98 -8.32
C MET A 1 -10.79 12.34 -7.67
N ARG A 2 -11.25 12.34 -6.41
CA ARG A 2 -11.62 13.56 -5.64
C ARG A 2 -10.45 14.15 -4.85
N LEU A 3 -9.48 13.33 -4.45
CA LEU A 3 -8.34 13.77 -3.65
C LEU A 3 -7.42 14.76 -4.41
N LEU A 4 -6.90 15.73 -3.67
CA LEU A 4 -5.78 16.59 -4.05
C LEU A 4 -4.82 16.72 -2.86
N GLU A 5 -3.61 16.15 -2.94
CA GLU A 5 -2.57 16.45 -1.94
C GLU A 5 -1.88 17.78 -2.29
N VAL A 6 -1.97 18.75 -1.38
CA VAL A 6 -1.33 20.07 -1.49
C VAL A 6 0.00 19.99 -0.73
N VAL A 7 1.11 20.01 -1.46
CA VAL A 7 2.45 19.82 -0.86
C VAL A 7 3.06 21.14 -0.42
N ARG A 8 3.30 21.29 0.89
CA ARG A 8 3.98 22.44 1.49
C ARG A 8 5.49 22.27 1.42
N GLY A 9 6.14 23.08 0.60
CA GLY A 9 7.60 23.24 0.61
C GLY A 9 8.07 24.13 1.77
N SER A 10 9.38 24.12 2.04
CA SER A 10 10.00 24.88 3.14
C SER A 10 9.87 26.41 3.01
N ARG A 11 9.64 26.91 1.78
CA ARG A 11 9.46 28.35 1.49
C ARG A 11 8.02 28.72 1.09
N THR A 12 7.08 27.78 1.13
CA THR A 12 5.69 28.05 0.73
C THR A 12 5.03 28.94 1.78
N SER A 13 4.52 30.10 1.39
CA SER A 13 3.86 31.02 2.32
C SER A 13 2.50 30.49 2.78
N LYS A 14 2.02 30.97 3.94
CA LYS A 14 0.67 30.64 4.44
C LYS A 14 -0.42 31.06 3.46
N GLU A 15 -0.23 32.19 2.79
CA GLU A 15 -1.14 32.70 1.76
C GLU A 15 -1.21 31.75 0.55
N THR A 16 -0.05 31.28 0.04
CA THR A 16 -0.03 30.31 -1.06
C THR A 16 -0.72 29.00 -0.67
N ILE A 17 -0.51 28.50 0.55
CA ILE A 17 -1.20 27.31 1.04
C ILE A 17 -2.72 27.55 1.06
N ALA A 18 -3.18 28.65 1.66
CA ALA A 18 -4.61 28.97 1.73
C ALA A 18 -5.24 29.08 0.33
N THR A 19 -4.56 29.74 -0.60
CA THR A 19 -5.00 29.85 -2.00
C THR A 19 -5.09 28.49 -2.69
N ALA A 20 -4.10 27.61 -2.51
CA ALA A 20 -4.11 26.27 -3.09
C ALA A 20 -5.23 25.38 -2.51
N MET A 21 -5.46 25.44 -1.20
CA MET A 21 -6.56 24.74 -0.53
C MET A 21 -7.92 25.23 -1.04
N GLN A 22 -8.08 26.55 -1.17
CA GLN A 22 -9.29 27.16 -1.71
C GLN A 22 -9.51 26.78 -3.18
N LEU A 23 -8.44 26.75 -4.00
CA LEU A 23 -8.52 26.29 -5.38
C LEU A 23 -8.99 24.83 -5.46
N GLY A 24 -8.47 23.95 -4.59
CA GLY A 24 -8.95 22.57 -4.48
C GLY A 24 -10.46 22.49 -4.27
N LYS A 25 -10.99 23.28 -3.32
CA LYS A 25 -12.44 23.38 -3.08
C LYS A 25 -13.20 23.87 -4.31
N THR A 26 -12.72 24.93 -4.97
CA THR A 26 -13.34 25.49 -6.19
C THR A 26 -13.41 24.45 -7.33
N LEU A 27 -12.42 23.56 -7.41
CA LEU A 27 -12.36 22.47 -8.39
C LEU A 27 -13.12 21.21 -7.96
N ASN A 28 -13.94 21.28 -6.90
CA ASN A 28 -14.62 20.14 -6.29
C ASN A 28 -13.67 18.99 -5.91
N LYS A 29 -12.47 19.34 -5.44
CA LYS A 29 -11.49 18.41 -4.87
C LYS A 29 -11.52 18.47 -3.35
N ILE A 30 -11.11 17.36 -2.74
CA ILE A 30 -10.84 17.27 -1.31
C ILE A 30 -9.34 17.51 -1.15
N ALA A 31 -8.98 18.75 -0.80
CA ALA A 31 -7.60 19.16 -0.62
C ALA A 31 -7.10 18.75 0.78
N VAL A 32 -5.96 18.06 0.83
CA VAL A 32 -5.28 17.68 2.07
C VAL A 32 -3.87 18.25 2.04
N LEU A 33 -3.46 18.95 3.11
CA LEU A 33 -2.13 19.52 3.21
C LEU A 33 -1.12 18.42 3.58
N SER A 34 -0.07 18.25 2.77
CA SER A 34 1.04 17.34 3.02
C SER A 34 2.35 18.12 3.21
N GLY A 35 3.22 17.64 4.07
CA GLY A 35 4.63 17.99 4.06
C GLY A 35 5.33 17.48 2.79
N ASN A 36 6.49 18.06 2.47
CA ASN A 36 7.31 17.60 1.35
C ASN A 36 8.21 16.43 1.78
N ALA A 37 7.81 15.21 1.43
CA ALA A 37 8.59 13.99 1.61
C ALA A 37 8.44 13.09 0.37
N PRO A 38 9.38 12.17 0.08
CA PRO A 38 9.22 11.21 -1.01
C PRO A 38 7.90 10.45 -0.88
N GLY A 39 7.04 10.56 -1.90
CA GLY A 39 5.71 9.94 -1.91
C GLY A 39 4.63 10.64 -1.08
N PHE A 40 4.93 11.80 -0.47
CA PHE A 40 4.01 12.62 0.31
C PHE A 40 3.29 11.80 1.40
N ILE A 41 1.96 11.85 1.49
CA ILE A 41 1.18 10.99 2.39
C ILE A 41 0.84 9.67 1.67
N GLY A 42 0.06 9.75 0.60
CA GLY A 42 -0.59 8.59 0.00
C GLY A 42 0.38 7.54 -0.55
N ASN A 43 1.26 7.94 -1.47
CA ASN A 43 2.15 7.02 -2.18
C ASN A 43 3.24 6.47 -1.26
N ARG A 44 3.66 7.25 -0.27
CA ARG A 44 4.60 6.80 0.76
C ARG A 44 4.02 5.65 1.58
N ILE A 45 2.78 5.78 2.04
CA ILE A 45 2.09 4.71 2.77
C ILE A 45 1.81 3.51 1.83
N LEU A 46 1.43 3.76 0.57
CA LEU A 46 1.08 2.69 -0.38
C LEU A 46 2.26 1.74 -0.63
N ALA A 47 3.50 2.25 -0.58
CA ALA A 47 4.70 1.45 -0.79
C ALA A 47 4.83 0.27 0.20
N GLY A 48 4.41 0.45 1.46
CA GLY A 48 4.41 -0.63 2.45
C GLY A 48 3.42 -1.74 2.12
N TYR A 49 2.22 -1.34 1.68
CA TYR A 49 1.14 -2.25 1.27
C TYR A 49 1.50 -3.07 0.03
N THR A 50 2.03 -2.43 -1.01
CA THR A 50 2.43 -3.13 -2.24
C THR A 50 3.63 -4.04 -2.01
N ARG A 51 4.59 -3.62 -1.17
CA ARG A 51 5.72 -4.46 -0.74
C ARG A 51 5.22 -5.72 -0.04
N GLN A 52 4.35 -5.61 0.96
CA GLN A 52 3.85 -6.78 1.68
C GLN A 52 2.98 -7.69 0.82
N ALA A 53 2.17 -7.13 -0.08
CA ALA A 53 1.44 -7.93 -1.07
C ALA A 53 2.41 -8.75 -1.94
N GLY A 54 3.53 -8.16 -2.40
CA GLY A 54 4.55 -8.88 -3.18
C GLY A 54 5.32 -9.93 -2.37
N GLU A 55 5.61 -9.68 -1.09
CA GLU A 55 6.31 -10.63 -0.23
C GLU A 55 5.43 -11.83 0.12
N ILE A 56 4.17 -11.60 0.49
CA ILE A 56 3.29 -12.65 1.00
C ILE A 56 2.97 -13.70 -0.08
N ILE A 57 2.91 -13.31 -1.35
CA ILE A 57 2.74 -14.28 -2.45
C ILE A 57 3.96 -15.17 -2.62
N LEU A 58 5.17 -14.69 -2.34
CA LEU A 58 6.37 -15.51 -2.38
C LEU A 58 6.46 -16.45 -1.17
N GLN A 59 5.81 -16.11 -0.07
CA GLN A 59 5.84 -16.88 1.17
C GLN A 59 4.72 -17.93 1.26
N GLY A 60 3.72 -17.89 0.38
CA GLY A 60 2.72 -18.95 0.29
C GLY A 60 1.33 -18.56 -0.18
N ALA A 61 0.98 -17.27 -0.12
CA ALA A 61 -0.28 -16.81 -0.68
C ALA A 61 -0.28 -16.86 -2.21
N THR A 62 -1.46 -16.76 -2.82
CA THR A 62 -1.58 -16.48 -4.26
C THR A 62 -1.97 -15.02 -4.47
N PRO A 63 -1.67 -14.41 -5.63
CA PRO A 63 -2.16 -13.06 -5.96
C PRO A 63 -3.68 -12.93 -5.80
N TYR A 64 -4.40 -14.01 -6.12
CA TYR A 64 -5.85 -14.11 -6.07
C TYR A 64 -6.39 -14.15 -4.65
N GLN A 65 -5.73 -14.90 -3.75
CA GLN A 65 -6.08 -14.91 -2.33
C GLN A 65 -5.92 -13.50 -1.75
N VAL A 66 -4.78 -12.84 -2.03
CA VAL A 66 -4.52 -11.48 -1.55
C VAL A 66 -5.60 -10.52 -2.02
N ASP A 67 -5.88 -10.47 -3.31
CA ASP A 67 -6.90 -9.58 -3.85
C ASP A 67 -8.30 -9.91 -3.30
N ASN A 68 -8.65 -11.19 -3.16
CA ASN A 68 -9.95 -11.60 -2.60
C ASN A 68 -10.12 -11.14 -1.15
N VAL A 69 -9.10 -11.29 -0.31
CA VAL A 69 -9.13 -10.83 1.09
C VAL A 69 -9.28 -9.31 1.16
N ILE A 70 -8.53 -8.59 0.32
CA ILE A 70 -8.56 -7.13 0.29
C ILE A 70 -9.90 -6.59 -0.26
N ASN A 71 -10.45 -7.25 -1.28
CA ASN A 71 -11.78 -6.94 -1.79
C ASN A 71 -12.88 -7.26 -0.75
N ALA A 72 -12.75 -8.37 -0.02
CA ALA A 72 -13.69 -8.75 1.04
C ALA A 72 -13.65 -7.79 2.23
N PHE A 73 -12.49 -7.19 2.52
CA PHE A 73 -12.37 -6.09 3.49
C PHE A 73 -13.15 -4.83 3.04
N GLY A 74 -13.33 -4.65 1.73
CA GLY A 74 -14.13 -3.58 1.14
C GLY A 74 -13.35 -2.63 0.24
N MET A 75 -12.05 -2.87 0.00
CA MET A 75 -11.32 -2.10 -0.99
C MET A 75 -11.94 -2.35 -2.37
N PRO A 76 -12.00 -1.35 -3.27
CA PRO A 76 -12.58 -1.53 -4.59
C PRO A 76 -11.77 -2.44 -5.50
N MET A 77 -10.49 -2.67 -5.17
CA MET A 77 -9.56 -3.45 -5.97
C MET A 77 -8.38 -3.92 -5.11
N GLY A 78 -7.99 -5.19 -5.28
CA GLY A 78 -6.79 -5.75 -4.66
C GLY A 78 -5.50 -5.22 -5.29
N PRO A 79 -4.34 -5.40 -4.61
CA PRO A 79 -3.06 -4.89 -5.10
C PRO A 79 -2.65 -5.43 -6.48
N PHE A 80 -2.97 -6.69 -6.82
CA PHE A 80 -2.55 -7.29 -8.08
C PHE A 80 -3.45 -6.88 -9.24
N GLN A 81 -4.76 -6.80 -9.03
CA GLN A 81 -5.70 -6.16 -9.95
C GLN A 81 -5.30 -4.69 -10.22
N MET A 82 -4.90 -3.94 -9.19
CA MET A 82 -4.43 -2.56 -9.34
C MET A 82 -3.15 -2.50 -10.19
N ASN A 83 -2.19 -3.40 -9.94
CA ASN A 83 -0.96 -3.47 -10.73
C ASN A 83 -1.24 -3.76 -12.22
N ASP A 84 -2.17 -4.68 -12.51
CA ASP A 84 -2.59 -4.99 -13.88
C ASP A 84 -3.36 -3.83 -14.55
N LEU A 85 -4.11 -3.04 -13.78
CA LEU A 85 -4.78 -1.84 -14.29
C LEU A 85 -3.77 -0.73 -14.64
N VAL A 86 -2.80 -0.49 -13.75
CA VAL A 86 -1.76 0.54 -13.93
C VAL A 86 -0.79 0.17 -15.05
N GLY A 87 -0.41 -1.10 -15.12
CA GLY A 87 0.53 -1.64 -16.09
C GLY A 87 1.85 -2.05 -15.45
N LEU A 88 2.18 -3.34 -15.52
CA LEU A 88 3.39 -3.92 -14.92
C LEU A 88 4.69 -3.38 -15.55
N ASP A 89 4.61 -3.02 -16.83
CA ASP A 89 5.75 -2.54 -17.62
C ASP A 89 6.25 -1.15 -17.19
N LEU A 90 5.44 -0.35 -16.49
CA LEU A 90 5.90 0.97 -16.01
C LEU A 90 7.05 0.80 -15.01
N GLY A 91 6.87 -0.06 -14.01
CA GLY A 91 7.92 -0.38 -13.04
C GLY A 91 9.09 -1.11 -13.67
N TRP A 92 8.82 -2.03 -14.59
CA TRP A 92 9.85 -2.80 -15.29
C TRP A 92 10.75 -1.91 -16.16
N ARG A 93 10.18 -1.03 -16.98
CA ARG A 93 10.92 -0.07 -17.80
C ARG A 93 11.72 0.91 -16.96
N ALA A 94 11.16 1.38 -15.84
CA ALA A 94 11.90 2.24 -14.91
C ALA A 94 13.16 1.54 -14.37
N ARG A 95 13.07 0.25 -13.99
CA ARG A 95 14.24 -0.56 -13.58
C ARG A 95 15.25 -0.74 -14.70
N GLN A 96 14.80 -1.02 -15.93
CA GLN A 96 15.67 -1.17 -17.09
C GLN A 96 16.42 0.13 -17.40
N LEU A 97 15.72 1.27 -17.40
CA LEU A 97 16.32 2.59 -17.63
C LEU A 97 17.31 2.99 -16.53
N ALA A 98 17.07 2.56 -15.29
CA ALA A 98 17.99 2.74 -14.18
C ALA A 98 19.19 1.77 -14.20
N GLY A 99 19.25 0.84 -15.17
CA GLY A 99 20.33 -0.13 -15.29
C GLY A 99 20.38 -1.15 -14.13
N VAL A 100 19.24 -1.40 -13.48
CA VAL A 100 19.14 -2.37 -12.38
C VAL A 100 19.47 -3.75 -12.93
N LYS A 101 20.51 -4.39 -12.38
CA LYS A 101 20.89 -5.75 -12.78
C LYS A 101 19.88 -6.77 -12.24
N PRO A 102 19.72 -7.94 -12.89
CA PRO A 102 18.79 -8.97 -12.44
C PRO A 102 18.94 -9.36 -10.96
N GLU A 103 20.18 -9.42 -10.46
CA GLU A 103 20.49 -9.71 -9.05
C GLU A 103 20.01 -8.63 -8.07
N ASP A 104 19.98 -7.38 -8.53
CA ASP A 104 19.59 -6.20 -7.74
C ASP A 104 18.09 -5.90 -7.83
N VAL A 105 17.35 -6.63 -8.66
CA VAL A 105 15.89 -6.50 -8.76
C VAL A 105 15.25 -6.88 -7.42
N PRO A 106 14.46 -5.97 -6.81
CA PRO A 106 13.75 -6.27 -5.57
C PRO A 106 12.93 -7.56 -5.70
N ILE A 107 12.96 -8.41 -4.67
CA ILE A 107 12.31 -9.73 -4.74
C ILE A 107 10.83 -9.62 -5.14
N THR A 108 10.16 -8.58 -4.64
CA THR A 108 8.74 -8.29 -4.87
C THR A 108 8.42 -7.89 -6.31
N ALA A 109 9.43 -7.49 -7.09
CA ALA A 109 9.28 -7.14 -8.50
C ALA A 109 9.57 -8.31 -9.45
N ARG A 110 10.17 -9.41 -8.97
CA ARG A 110 10.64 -10.51 -9.84
C ARG A 110 9.52 -11.20 -10.61
N VAL A 111 8.38 -11.44 -9.96
CA VAL A 111 7.20 -12.03 -10.64
C VAL A 111 6.67 -11.07 -11.71
N ALA A 112 6.53 -9.78 -11.39
CA ALA A 112 6.09 -8.77 -12.35
C ALA A 112 7.06 -8.64 -13.55
N ASP A 113 8.37 -8.72 -13.32
CA ASP A 113 9.38 -8.67 -14.38
C ASP A 113 9.33 -9.89 -15.29
N LYS A 114 9.10 -11.09 -14.74
CA LYS A 114 8.87 -12.31 -15.53
C LYS A 114 7.60 -12.20 -16.38
N LEU A 115 6.51 -11.66 -15.83
CA LEU A 115 5.29 -11.39 -16.60
C LEU A 115 5.57 -10.40 -17.74
N CYS A 116 6.30 -9.32 -17.46
CA CYS A 116 6.66 -8.34 -18.48
C CYS A 116 7.55 -8.93 -19.58
N ALA A 117 8.50 -9.81 -19.24
CA ALA A 117 9.34 -10.51 -20.21
C ALA A 117 8.53 -11.40 -21.18
N LEU A 118 7.34 -11.85 -20.77
CA LEU A 118 6.38 -12.57 -21.61
C LEU A 118 5.38 -11.66 -22.34
N GLY A 119 5.57 -10.34 -22.29
CA GLY A 119 4.64 -9.36 -22.88
C GLY A 119 3.31 -9.22 -22.12
N ARG A 120 3.24 -9.70 -20.87
CA ARG A 120 2.05 -9.63 -20.02
C ARG A 120 2.11 -8.38 -19.15
N PHE A 121 1.51 -7.29 -19.63
CA PHE A 121 1.58 -5.98 -18.98
C PHE A 121 0.34 -5.61 -18.17
N GLY A 122 -0.64 -6.50 -18.04
CA GLY A 122 -1.90 -6.25 -17.35
C GLY A 122 -3.09 -6.10 -18.31
N GLN A 123 -4.07 -5.28 -17.94
CA GLN A 123 -5.33 -5.12 -18.67
C GLN A 123 -5.12 -4.68 -20.12
N LYS A 124 -4.14 -3.81 -20.38
CA LYS A 124 -3.86 -3.27 -21.73
C LYS A 124 -3.36 -4.32 -22.74
N THR A 125 -2.86 -5.45 -22.25
CA THR A 125 -2.46 -6.61 -23.08
C THR A 125 -3.36 -7.82 -22.82
N ASN A 126 -4.50 -7.60 -22.17
CA ASN A 126 -5.44 -8.64 -21.73
C ASN A 126 -4.83 -9.74 -20.82
N ARG A 127 -3.58 -9.59 -20.39
CA ARG A 127 -2.86 -10.56 -19.55
C ARG A 127 -1.81 -9.85 -18.68
N GLY A 128 -1.83 -10.13 -17.39
CA GLY A 128 -0.87 -9.69 -16.37
C GLY A 128 -0.78 -10.74 -15.26
N TYR A 129 -1.03 -10.38 -14.01
CA TYR A 129 -1.35 -11.34 -12.94
C TYR A 129 -2.67 -12.10 -13.20
N TYR A 130 -3.60 -11.48 -13.91
CA TYR A 130 -4.86 -12.09 -14.35
C TYR A 130 -4.92 -12.27 -15.87
N ILE A 131 -5.87 -13.08 -16.31
CA ILE A 131 -6.34 -13.10 -17.70
C ILE A 131 -7.58 -12.21 -17.79
N TYR A 132 -7.62 -11.31 -18.76
CA TYR A 132 -8.76 -10.46 -19.04
C TYR A 132 -9.38 -10.89 -20.37
N PRO A 133 -10.53 -11.59 -20.35
CA PRO A 133 -11.25 -11.90 -21.58
C PRO A 133 -11.57 -10.64 -22.39
N GLU A 134 -11.69 -10.77 -23.70
CA GLU A 134 -11.93 -9.63 -24.59
C GLU A 134 -13.14 -8.80 -24.13
N GLY A 135 -12.94 -7.49 -23.93
CA GLY A 135 -13.96 -6.57 -23.43
C GLY A 135 -14.27 -6.65 -21.93
N SER A 136 -13.72 -7.63 -21.20
CA SER A 136 -13.89 -7.77 -19.76
C SER A 136 -12.86 -6.95 -18.98
N ARG A 137 -13.34 -6.19 -17.99
CA ARG A 137 -12.47 -5.60 -16.95
C ARG A 137 -12.30 -6.51 -15.73
N ALA A 138 -13.10 -7.56 -15.64
CA ALA A 138 -12.98 -8.58 -14.60
C ALA A 138 -11.90 -9.58 -14.99
N GLY A 139 -10.82 -9.62 -14.21
CA GLY A 139 -9.73 -10.57 -14.38
C GLY A 139 -10.09 -11.95 -13.84
N GLN A 140 -9.73 -12.98 -14.59
CA GLN A 140 -9.82 -14.38 -14.18
C GLN A 140 -8.45 -14.87 -13.68
N PRO A 141 -8.40 -15.65 -12.58
CA PRO A 141 -7.17 -16.26 -12.11
C PRO A 141 -6.46 -17.06 -13.21
N ASP A 142 -5.14 -16.94 -13.27
CA ASP A 142 -4.28 -17.64 -14.21
C ASP A 142 -3.40 -18.66 -13.46
N PRO A 143 -3.62 -19.97 -13.64
CA PRO A 143 -2.79 -21.01 -13.04
C PRO A 143 -1.29 -20.90 -13.38
N GLU A 144 -0.93 -20.35 -14.55
CA GLU A 144 0.48 -20.13 -14.94
C GLU A 144 1.18 -19.14 -14.00
N VAL A 145 0.44 -18.14 -13.50
CA VAL A 145 0.98 -17.14 -12.57
C VAL A 145 1.24 -17.78 -11.21
N VAL A 146 0.38 -18.70 -10.75
CA VAL A 146 0.62 -19.46 -9.51
C VAL A 146 1.92 -20.25 -9.62
N GLY A 147 2.10 -21.02 -10.70
CA GLY A 147 3.33 -21.76 -10.94
C GLY A 147 4.56 -20.86 -11.06
N MET A 148 4.43 -19.68 -11.67
CA MET A 148 5.52 -18.69 -11.75
C MET A 148 5.90 -18.13 -10.37
N VAL A 149 4.93 -17.87 -9.50
CA VAL A 149 5.16 -17.42 -8.13
C VAL A 149 5.91 -18.50 -7.34
N GLU A 150 5.46 -19.75 -7.44
CA GLU A 150 6.10 -20.90 -6.78
C GLU A 150 7.54 -21.14 -7.24
N ALA A 151 7.77 -21.10 -8.56
CA ALA A 151 9.11 -21.18 -9.13
C ALA A 151 10.00 -20.01 -8.65
N THR A 152 9.44 -18.80 -8.60
CA THR A 152 10.17 -17.62 -8.09
C THR A 152 10.53 -17.77 -6.61
N SER A 153 9.61 -18.27 -5.77
CA SER A 153 9.90 -18.60 -4.37
C SER A 153 11.09 -19.55 -4.23
N ALA A 154 11.11 -20.63 -5.04
CA ALA A 154 12.19 -21.61 -5.02
C ALA A 154 13.54 -21.02 -5.47
N GLU A 155 13.55 -20.21 -6.53
CA GLU A 155 14.75 -19.52 -7.02
C GLU A 155 15.39 -18.58 -5.99
N VAL A 156 14.57 -17.94 -5.15
CA VAL A 156 15.06 -17.03 -4.09
C VAL A 156 15.24 -17.72 -2.74
N GLY A 157 15.06 -19.04 -2.68
CA GLY A 157 15.22 -19.81 -1.44
C GLY A 157 14.17 -19.54 -0.37
N ILE A 158 12.99 -19.02 -0.73
CA ILE A 158 11.88 -18.80 0.22
C ILE A 158 11.06 -20.08 0.32
N GLN A 159 11.04 -20.67 1.53
CA GLN A 159 10.15 -21.79 1.84
C GLN A 159 8.71 -21.29 1.95
N ARG A 160 7.83 -21.83 1.11
CA ARG A 160 6.40 -21.50 1.14
C ARG A 160 5.70 -22.23 2.30
N ARG A 161 4.75 -21.55 2.93
CA ARG A 161 3.83 -22.12 3.93
C ARG A 161 2.39 -21.70 3.67
N PRO A 162 1.38 -22.42 4.17
CA PRO A 162 0.01 -21.90 4.18
C PRO A 162 -0.06 -20.55 4.92
N ILE A 163 -0.81 -19.61 4.35
CA ILE A 163 -1.04 -18.28 4.91
C ILE A 163 -2.55 -18.08 5.02
N SER A 164 -3.03 -17.71 6.20
CA SER A 164 -4.46 -17.48 6.44
C SER A 164 -4.92 -16.14 5.87
N ASP A 165 -6.22 -16.03 5.60
CA ASP A 165 -6.81 -14.78 5.13
C ASP A 165 -6.67 -13.64 6.17
N GLU A 166 -6.70 -13.97 7.46
CA GLU A 166 -6.43 -13.00 8.54
C GLU A 166 -5.00 -12.47 8.46
N GLU A 167 -4.01 -13.34 8.26
CA GLU A 167 -2.62 -12.92 8.12
C GLU A 167 -2.44 -12.06 6.86
N VAL A 168 -3.05 -12.44 5.75
CA VAL A 168 -3.06 -11.63 4.51
C VAL A 168 -3.60 -10.22 4.80
N LEU A 169 -4.76 -10.13 5.45
CA LEU A 169 -5.38 -8.84 5.76
C LEU A 169 -4.45 -7.97 6.61
N LYS A 170 -3.93 -8.52 7.72
CA LYS A 170 -3.03 -7.81 8.63
C LYS A 170 -1.75 -7.39 7.93
N ARG A 171 -1.12 -8.28 7.17
CA ARG A 171 0.15 -8.00 6.49
C ARG A 171 0.03 -6.96 5.39
N CYS A 172 -1.12 -6.87 4.73
CA CYS A 172 -1.37 -5.81 3.77
C CYS A 172 -1.76 -4.48 4.44
N LEU A 173 -2.63 -4.48 5.46
CA LEU A 173 -3.17 -3.23 6.03
C LEU A 173 -2.31 -2.61 7.14
N TYR A 174 -1.61 -3.39 7.95
CA TYR A 174 -0.78 -2.85 9.04
C TYR A 174 0.42 -2.01 8.58
N PRO A 175 1.06 -2.26 7.42
CA PRO A 175 2.03 -1.32 6.85
C PRO A 175 1.42 0.06 6.62
N LEU A 176 0.12 0.14 6.29
CA LEU A 176 -0.55 1.43 6.11
C LEU A 176 -0.60 2.20 7.43
N ILE A 177 -0.94 1.50 8.52
CA ILE A 177 -1.00 2.06 9.88
C ILE A 177 0.39 2.46 10.37
N ASN A 178 1.37 1.56 10.22
CA ASN A 178 2.72 1.76 10.72
C ASN A 178 3.40 2.92 9.99
N GLU A 179 3.29 2.99 8.66
CA GLU A 179 3.81 4.13 7.90
C GLU A 179 3.01 5.41 8.19
N GLY A 180 1.69 5.30 8.37
CA GLY A 180 0.82 6.37 8.86
C GLY A 180 1.33 7.02 10.14
N ALA A 181 1.70 6.20 11.13
CA ALA A 181 2.29 6.68 12.38
C ALA A 181 3.65 7.37 12.16
N LYS A 182 4.51 6.83 11.27
CA LYS A 182 5.81 7.46 10.93
C LYS A 182 5.64 8.81 10.26
N ILE A 183 4.66 8.97 9.36
CA ILE A 183 4.44 10.25 8.67
C ILE A 183 3.79 11.31 9.57
N LEU A 184 2.99 10.90 10.56
CA LEU A 184 2.50 11.79 11.62
C LEU A 184 3.66 12.30 12.49
N GLU A 185 4.53 11.40 12.92
CA GLU A 185 5.70 11.76 13.72
C GLU A 185 6.66 12.68 12.97
N ALA A 186 6.84 12.45 11.67
CA ALA A 186 7.65 13.31 10.80
C ALA A 186 6.98 14.64 10.43
N GLY A 187 5.72 14.88 10.82
CA GLY A 187 4.95 16.07 10.47
C GLY A 187 4.64 16.21 8.97
N VAL A 188 4.64 15.08 8.24
CA VAL A 188 4.23 15.03 6.83
C VAL A 188 2.71 15.09 6.73
N ALA A 189 1.99 14.38 7.59
CA ALA A 189 0.57 14.64 7.86
C ALA A 189 0.44 15.42 9.17
N LEU A 190 -0.51 16.35 9.25
CA LEU A 190 -0.74 17.11 10.48
C LEU A 190 -1.58 16.30 11.47
N ARG A 191 -2.60 15.60 10.97
CA ARG A 191 -3.56 14.85 11.80
C ARG A 191 -3.81 13.46 11.23
N PRO A 192 -4.21 12.49 12.07
CA PRO A 192 -4.60 11.17 11.59
C PRO A 192 -5.74 11.22 10.56
N CYS A 193 -6.72 12.13 10.74
CA CYS A 193 -7.81 12.29 9.78
C CYS A 193 -7.35 12.69 8.38
N ASP A 194 -6.21 13.40 8.25
CA ASP A 194 -5.69 13.82 6.95
C ASP A 194 -5.29 12.56 6.16
N ILE A 195 -4.65 11.60 6.83
CA ILE A 195 -4.29 10.29 6.26
C ILE A 195 -5.54 9.51 5.88
N ASP A 196 -6.54 9.46 6.78
CA ASP A 196 -7.79 8.77 6.51
C ASP A 196 -8.51 9.35 5.28
N ILE A 197 -8.57 10.68 5.17
CA ILE A 197 -9.17 11.36 4.02
C ILE A 197 -8.39 11.07 2.73
N VAL A 198 -7.05 11.06 2.77
CA VAL A 198 -6.20 10.64 1.64
C VAL A 198 -6.57 9.22 1.20
N TYR A 199 -6.65 8.28 2.13
CA TYR A 199 -6.88 6.88 1.83
C TYR A 199 -8.29 6.59 1.32
N ILE A 200 -9.30 7.22 1.91
CA ILE A 200 -10.70 7.13 1.45
C ILE A 200 -10.83 7.67 0.01
N ASN A 201 -10.29 8.85 -0.27
CA ASN A 201 -10.60 9.59 -1.50
C ASN A 201 -9.58 9.41 -2.64
N GLY A 202 -8.40 8.87 -2.33
CA GLY A 202 -7.33 8.60 -3.27
C GLY A 202 -7.11 7.12 -3.55
N TYR A 203 -7.22 6.27 -2.52
CA TYR A 203 -6.82 4.87 -2.57
C TYR A 203 -7.98 3.89 -2.36
N GLY A 204 -9.20 4.40 -2.10
CA GLY A 204 -10.41 3.60 -1.99
C GLY A 204 -10.54 2.83 -0.68
N PHE A 205 -9.92 3.31 0.40
CA PHE A 205 -10.14 2.71 1.72
C PHE A 205 -11.63 2.76 2.09
N PRO A 206 -12.23 1.69 2.66
CA PRO A 206 -13.68 1.59 2.76
C PRO A 206 -14.23 2.63 3.73
N GLU A 207 -15.10 3.54 3.23
CA GLU A 207 -15.70 4.62 4.02
C GLU A 207 -16.40 4.10 5.29
N VAL A 208 -17.03 2.92 5.22
CA VAL A 208 -17.72 2.27 6.35
C VAL A 208 -16.78 1.87 7.50
N THR A 209 -15.49 1.69 7.19
CA THR A 209 -14.42 1.43 8.17
C THR A 209 -13.61 2.70 8.51
N GLY A 210 -14.04 3.87 8.02
CA GLY A 210 -13.31 5.13 8.15
C GLY A 210 -12.08 5.16 7.25
N GLY A 211 -10.90 5.26 7.84
CA GLY A 211 -9.61 5.20 7.17
C GLY A 211 -8.62 4.33 7.96
N PRO A 212 -7.38 4.11 7.47
CA PRO A 212 -6.42 3.23 8.12
C PRO A 212 -6.11 3.62 9.58
N MET A 213 -6.06 4.91 9.92
CA MET A 213 -5.76 5.36 11.28
C MET A 213 -6.96 5.14 12.20
N PHE A 214 -8.16 5.48 11.74
CA PHE A 214 -9.41 5.20 12.46
C PHE A 214 -9.66 3.69 12.64
N TRP A 215 -9.41 2.89 11.60
CA TRP A 215 -9.54 1.44 11.65
C TRP A 215 -8.56 0.83 12.65
N ALA A 216 -7.31 1.33 12.72
CA ALA A 216 -6.34 0.91 13.73
C ALA A 216 -6.86 1.10 15.16
N ASP A 217 -7.49 2.25 15.43
CA ASP A 217 -8.09 2.54 16.74
C ASP A 217 -9.23 1.56 17.07
N GLN A 218 -10.03 1.15 16.07
CA GLN A 218 -11.09 0.15 16.26
C GLN A 218 -10.53 -1.26 16.53
N GLN A 219 -9.40 -1.63 15.92
CA GLN A 219 -8.77 -2.92 16.17
C GLN A 219 -8.13 -3.00 17.57
N GLY A 220 -7.71 -1.85 18.09
CA GLY A 220 -6.92 -1.73 19.32
C GLY A 220 -5.42 -1.63 19.00
N LEU A 221 -4.81 -0.49 19.32
CA LEU A 221 -3.41 -0.22 18.98
C LEU A 221 -2.42 -1.16 19.68
N ASP A 222 -2.79 -1.70 20.85
CA ASP A 222 -2.02 -2.71 21.56
C ASP A 222 -1.90 -4.02 20.76
N LYS A 223 -3.01 -4.48 20.18
CA LYS A 223 -3.03 -5.66 19.30
C LYS A 223 -2.28 -5.43 18.00
N VAL A 224 -2.51 -4.28 17.37
CA VAL A 224 -1.80 -3.89 16.14
C VAL A 224 -0.29 -3.84 16.38
N LEU A 225 0.15 -3.24 17.49
CA LEU A 225 1.57 -3.18 17.85
C LEU A 225 2.14 -4.58 18.15
N ALA A 226 1.40 -5.44 18.84
CA ALA A 226 1.83 -6.80 19.13
C ALA A 226 2.06 -7.62 17.85
N ASP A 227 1.11 -7.57 16.92
CA ASP A 227 1.22 -8.23 15.61
C ASP A 227 2.40 -7.64 14.79
N ILE A 228 2.57 -6.31 14.77
CA ILE A 228 3.71 -5.67 14.08
C ILE A 228 5.06 -6.12 14.66
N ARG A 229 5.17 -6.25 15.99
CA ARG A 229 6.39 -6.76 16.64
C ARG A 229 6.65 -8.23 16.32
N GLN A 230 5.59 -9.04 16.23
CA GLN A 230 5.72 -10.41 15.75
C GLN A 230 6.26 -10.43 14.30
N PHE A 231 5.69 -9.61 13.42
CA PHE A 231 6.17 -9.50 12.04
C PHE A 231 7.59 -8.93 11.93
N GLU A 232 8.02 -8.04 12.83
CA GLU A 232 9.41 -7.59 12.93
C GLU A 232 10.35 -8.75 13.29
N ALA A 233 9.97 -9.60 14.25
CA ALA A 233 10.75 -10.77 14.62
C ALA A 233 10.87 -11.79 13.47
N GLU A 234 9.81 -11.96 12.68
CA GLU A 234 9.76 -12.94 11.58
C GLU A 234 10.37 -12.42 10.26
N TYR A 235 10.17 -11.15 9.93
CA TYR A 235 10.47 -10.58 8.61
C TYR A 235 11.45 -9.39 8.65
N GLY A 236 11.86 -8.96 9.84
CA GLY A 236 12.92 -7.98 10.05
C GLY A 236 12.48 -6.51 9.95
N GLU A 237 13.45 -5.65 9.65
CA GLU A 237 13.37 -4.20 9.83
C GLU A 237 12.23 -3.52 9.05
N ALA A 238 11.76 -4.13 7.96
CA ALA A 238 10.60 -3.65 7.20
C ALA A 238 9.35 -3.45 8.07
N TRP A 239 9.26 -4.19 9.17
CA TRP A 239 8.17 -4.21 10.13
C TRP A 239 8.45 -3.45 11.42
N LYS A 240 9.61 -2.79 11.55
CA LYS A 240 9.96 -2.01 12.74
C LYS A 240 8.81 -1.07 13.14
N PRO A 241 8.27 -1.17 14.37
CA PRO A 241 7.19 -0.31 14.84
C PRO A 241 7.55 1.17 14.77
N ALA A 242 6.58 2.00 14.43
CA ALA A 242 6.71 3.44 14.51
C ALA A 242 6.82 3.88 15.99
N PRO A 243 7.78 4.74 16.35
CA PRO A 243 7.90 5.22 17.74
C PRO A 243 6.63 5.89 18.26
N LEU A 244 5.90 6.61 17.39
CA LEU A 244 4.59 7.17 17.74
C LEU A 244 3.57 6.08 18.15
N LEU A 245 3.51 4.96 17.42
CA LEU A 245 2.59 3.87 17.76
C LEU A 245 2.93 3.27 19.13
N GLU A 246 4.22 3.03 19.40
CA GLU A 246 4.67 2.54 20.71
C GLU A 246 4.33 3.50 21.84
N ARG A 247 4.52 4.81 21.61
CA ARG A 247 4.17 5.85 22.59
C ARG A 247 2.68 5.88 22.88
N LEU A 248 1.83 5.82 21.86
CA LEU A 248 0.36 5.82 22.04
C LEU A 248 -0.09 4.63 22.88
N VAL A 249 0.39 3.42 22.57
CA VAL A 249 0.07 2.21 23.34
C VAL A 249 0.54 2.33 24.79
N ARG A 250 1.78 2.79 25.02
CA ARG A 250 2.32 2.98 26.37
C ARG A 250 1.53 3.98 27.20
N GLU A 251 0.98 5.01 26.57
CA GLU A 251 0.19 6.06 27.22
C GLU A 251 -1.31 5.73 27.33
N GLY A 252 -1.74 4.56 26.83
CA GLY A 252 -3.17 4.20 26.78
C GLY A 252 -4.00 5.13 25.88
N LYS A 253 -3.37 5.71 24.85
CA LYS A 253 -3.98 6.65 23.90
C LYS A 253 -4.17 5.99 22.53
N THR A 254 -5.01 6.62 21.72
CA THR A 254 -5.33 6.22 20.34
C THR A 254 -4.90 7.30 19.35
N PHE A 255 -4.94 7.03 18.04
CA PHE A 255 -4.71 8.07 17.04
C PHE A 255 -5.73 9.20 17.17
N ALA A 256 -6.99 8.89 17.47
CA ALA A 256 -8.03 9.89 17.72
C ALA A 256 -7.63 10.94 18.79
N SER A 257 -6.77 10.59 19.75
CA SER A 257 -6.25 11.55 20.74
C SER A 257 -5.39 12.68 20.14
N LEU A 258 -4.86 12.49 18.93
CA LEU A 258 -4.01 13.44 18.22
C LEU A 258 -4.82 14.39 17.32
N GLN A 259 -6.15 14.22 17.25
CA GLN A 259 -6.99 14.94 16.30
C GLN A 259 -7.12 16.45 16.57
N GLN A 260 -6.91 16.86 17.83
CA GLN A 260 -7.04 18.25 18.29
C GLN A 260 -5.72 19.04 18.25
N GLY A 261 -4.65 18.44 17.71
CA GLY A 261 -3.33 19.07 17.52
C GLY A 261 -3.23 20.00 16.31
#